data_AF-A0AAI8BGI3-F1
#
_entry.id   AF-A0AAI8BGI3-F1
#
_cell.length_a   1.000
_cell.length_b   1.000
_cell.length_c   1.000
_cell.angle_alpha   90.00
_cell.angle_beta   90.00
_cell.angle_gamma   90.00
#
_symmetry.space_group_name_H-M   'P 1'
#
loop_
_entity.id
_entity.type
_entity.pdbx_description
1 polymer ?
#
loop_
_entity_poly.entity_id
_entity_poly.type
_entity_poly.pdbx_seq_one_letter_code
_entity_poly.pdbx_strand_id
1 'polypeptide(L)'
;MSLLMLLISAATATFVVAINELFPTSLRFSGVATGYNVSNALLGGTVPLVSSILIVYFGQMSPGIYAIIVSVVIVVIIAKMPETRGIELEE
;
A
#
# COMPACT_ATOMS: atom_id res chain seq x y z
N MET A 1 1.27 -23.79 -0.67
CA MET A 1 1.66 -22.70 -1.58
C MET A 1 0.50 -22.20 -2.43
N SER A 2 -0.24 -23.04 -3.15
CA SER A 2 -1.37 -22.58 -3.97
C SER A 2 -2.48 -21.85 -3.19
N LEU A 3 -2.81 -22.30 -1.97
CA LEU A 3 -3.78 -21.62 -1.10
C LEU A 3 -3.32 -20.22 -0.67
N LEU A 4 -2.05 -20.08 -0.30
CA LEU A 4 -1.47 -18.79 0.08
C LEU A 4 -1.48 -17.81 -1.09
N MET A 5 -1.12 -18.28 -2.29
CA MET A 5 -1.14 -17.47 -3.51
C MET A 5 -2.55 -17.01 -3.86
N LEU A 6 -3.56 -17.86 -3.65
CA LEU A 6 -4.95 -17.50 -3.88
C LEU A 6 -5.41 -16.37 -2.94
N LEU A 7 -5.06 -16.46 -1.65
CA LEU A 7 -5.37 -15.41 -0.67
C LEU A 7 -4.66 -14.09 -1.00
N ILE A 8 -3.38 -14.14 -1.38
CA ILE A 8 -2.62 -12.96 -1.79
C ILE A 8 -3.21 -12.33 -3.05
N SER A 9 -3.60 -13.15 -4.03
CA SER A 9 -4.23 -12.66 -5.26
C SER A 9 -5.56 -11.98 -4.99
N ALA A 10 -6.40 -12.55 -4.12
CA ALA A 10 -7.66 -11.93 -3.74
C ALA A 10 -7.45 -10.55 -3.08
N ALA A 11 -6.52 -10.46 -2.11
CA ALA A 11 -6.21 -9.21 -1.44
C ALA A 11 -5.63 -8.15 -2.40
N THR A 12 -4.70 -8.56 -3.27
CA THR A 12 -4.06 -7.66 -4.23
C THR A 12 -5.06 -7.18 -5.29
N ALA A 13 -5.97 -8.04 -5.74
CA ALA A 13 -7.00 -7.68 -6.71
C ALA A 13 -7.91 -6.56 -6.17
N THR A 14 -8.39 -6.68 -4.92
CA THR A 14 -9.21 -5.64 -4.30
C THR A 14 -8.46 -4.31 -4.18
N PHE A 15 -7.20 -4.35 -3.78
CA PHE A 15 -6.35 -3.16 -3.69
C PHE A 15 -6.18 -2.45 -5.04
N VAL A 16 -5.89 -3.21 -6.11
CA VAL A 16 -5.71 -2.65 -7.46
C VAL A 16 -7.00 -2.03 -8.00
N VAL A 17 -8.15 -2.67 -7.76
CA VAL A 17 -9.46 -2.14 -8.18
C VAL A 17 -9.76 -0.82 -7.45
N ALA A 18 -9.64 -0.80 -6.13
CA ALA A 18 -9.92 0.39 -5.33
C ALA A 18 -9.04 1.59 -5.74
N ILE A 19 -7.75 1.36 -6.01
CA ILE A 19 -6.86 2.43 -6.48
C ILE A 19 -7.25 2.93 -7.86
N ASN A 20 -7.60 2.04 -8.78
CA ASN A 20 -7.96 2.40 -10.15
C ASN A 20 -9.24 3.25 -10.20
N GLU A 21 -10.21 2.98 -9.34
CA GLU A 21 -11.48 3.71 -9.28
C GLU A 21 -11.34 5.15 -8.77
N LEU A 22 -10.23 5.50 -8.10
CA LEU A 22 -9.97 6.86 -7.62
C LEU A 22 -9.51 7.82 -8.72
N PHE A 23 -9.12 7.30 -9.89
CA PHE A 23 -8.61 8.10 -10.99
C PHE A 23 -9.59 8.07 -12.18
N PRO A 24 -9.77 9.21 -12.88
CA PRO A 24 -10.43 9.24 -14.19
C PRO A 24 -9.76 8.27 -15.16
N THR A 25 -10.52 7.64 -16.03
CA THR A 25 -10.02 6.59 -16.93
C THR A 25 -8.89 7.06 -17.83
N SER A 26 -8.95 8.30 -18.32
CA SER A 26 -7.89 8.94 -19.10
C SER A 26 -6.53 9.06 -18.38
N LEU A 27 -6.51 9.13 -17.05
CA LEU A 27 -5.29 9.32 -16.25
C LEU A 27 -4.92 8.13 -15.36
N ARG A 28 -5.78 7.10 -15.27
CA ARG A 28 -5.62 5.95 -14.37
C ARG A 28 -4.25 5.31 -14.44
N PHE A 29 -3.78 4.95 -15.64
CA PHE A 29 -2.48 4.29 -15.79
C PHE A 29 -1.33 5.15 -15.26
N SER A 30 -1.28 6.43 -15.65
CA SER A 30 -0.22 7.34 -15.24
C SER A 30 -0.31 7.67 -13.75
N GLY A 31 -1.51 7.96 -13.23
CA GLY A 31 -1.71 8.30 -11.82
C GLY A 31 -1.29 7.17 -10.88
N VAL A 32 -1.73 5.94 -11.16
CA VAL A 32 -1.36 4.75 -10.39
C VAL A 32 0.13 4.46 -10.51
N ALA A 33 0.70 4.51 -11.72
CA ALA A 33 2.12 4.25 -11.93
C ALA A 33 2.99 5.29 -11.21
N THR A 34 2.63 6.58 -11.25
CA THR A 34 3.38 7.62 -10.55
C THR A 34 3.32 7.43 -9.03
N GLY A 35 2.12 7.21 -8.46
CA GLY A 35 1.98 6.97 -7.02
C GLY A 35 2.78 5.75 -6.55
N TYR A 36 2.70 4.64 -7.30
CA TYR A 36 3.43 3.41 -7.00
C TYR A 36 4.95 3.61 -7.10
N ASN A 37 5.44 4.17 -8.19
CA ASN A 37 6.87 4.34 -8.42
C ASN A 37 7.50 5.35 -7.46
N VAL A 38 6.83 6.46 -7.15
CA VAL A 38 7.32 7.44 -6.16
C VAL A 38 7.40 6.80 -4.78
N SER A 39 6.35 6.08 -4.37
CA SER A 39 6.35 5.37 -3.08
C SER A 39 7.47 4.33 -3.01
N ASN A 40 7.67 3.56 -4.08
CA ASN A 40 8.71 2.54 -4.14
C ASN A 40 10.13 3.14 -4.18
N ALA A 41 10.31 4.27 -4.88
CA ALA A 41 11.59 4.99 -4.90
C ALA A 41 11.97 5.52 -3.51
N LEU A 42 10.99 6.03 -2.76
CA LEU A 42 11.22 6.57 -1.41
C LEU A 42 11.38 5.47 -0.36
N LEU A 43 10.54 4.44 -0.40
CA LEU A 43 10.44 3.46 0.70
C LEU A 43 11.18 2.16 0.43
N GLY A 44 11.52 1.85 -0.84
CA GLY A 44 12.14 0.58 -1.22
C GLY A 44 13.47 0.32 -0.50
N GLY A 45 14.31 1.33 -0.36
CA GLY A 45 15.56 1.24 0.40
C GLY A 45 15.46 1.75 1.85
N THR A 46 14.57 2.72 2.09
CA THR A 46 14.45 3.37 3.40
C THR A 46 13.89 2.44 4.46
N VAL A 47 12.93 1.57 4.12
CA VAL A 47 12.33 0.63 5.09
C VAL A 47 13.35 -0.38 5.63
N PRO A 48 14.16 -1.07 4.80
CA PRO A 48 15.25 -1.92 5.29
C PRO A 48 16.30 -1.16 6.10
N LEU A 49 16.66 0.07 5.70
CA LEU A 49 17.63 0.90 6.42
C LEU A 49 17.13 1.25 7.83
N VAL A 50 15.90 1.76 7.94
CA VAL A 50 15.25 2.10 9.22
C VAL A 50 15.10 0.84 10.08
N SER A 51 14.70 -0.28 9.48
CA SER A 51 14.58 -1.56 10.18
C SER A 51 15.92 -2.02 10.74
N SER A 52 17.01 -1.87 9.98
CA SER A 52 18.36 -2.24 10.42
C SER A 52 18.82 -1.37 11.59
N ILE A 53 18.58 -0.06 11.52
CA ILE A 53 18.88 0.88 12.62
C ILE A 53 18.08 0.51 13.88
N LEU A 54 16.78 0.26 13.73
CA LEU A 54 15.90 -0.15 14.82
C LEU A 54 16.43 -1.42 15.51
N ILE A 55 16.89 -2.41 14.74
CA ILE A 55 17.47 -3.64 15.30
C ILE A 55 18.71 -3.34 16.14
N VAL A 56 19.61 -2.46 15.68
CA VAL A 56 20.85 -2.12 16.41
C VAL A 56 20.56 -1.47 17.76
N TYR A 57 19.57 -0.57 17.84
CA TYR A 57 19.29 0.19 19.06
C TYR A 57 18.24 -0.44 19.98
N PHE A 58 17.25 -1.15 19.43
CA PHE A 58 16.07 -1.64 20.15
C PHE A 58 15.87 -3.16 20.07
N GLY A 59 16.71 -3.88 19.30
CA GLY A 59 16.66 -5.33 19.18
C GLY A 59 15.72 -5.86 18.08
N GLN A 60 15.70 -7.19 17.91
CA GLN A 60 15.12 -7.87 16.74
C GLN A 60 13.60 -7.68 16.54
N MET A 61 12.85 -7.38 17.60
CA MET A 61 11.39 -7.21 17.52
C MET A 61 10.96 -5.81 17.07
N SER A 62 11.89 -4.85 17.09
CA SER A 62 11.60 -3.44 16.83
C SER A 62 11.05 -3.12 15.42
N PRO A 63 11.47 -3.79 14.32
CA PRO A 63 10.85 -3.56 13.01
C PRO A 63 9.38 -4.00 12.97
N GLY A 64 9.01 -5.02 13.76
CA GLY A 64 7.63 -5.48 13.88
C GLY A 64 6.74 -4.42 14.53
N ILE A 65 7.22 -3.77 15.60
CA ILE A 65 6.50 -2.67 16.25
C ILE A 65 6.38 -1.47 15.30
N TYR A 66 7.46 -1.15 14.58
CA TYR A 66 7.44 -0.12 13.53
C TYR A 66 6.40 -0.42 12.46
N ALA A 67 6.35 -1.65 11.95
CA ALA A 67 5.35 -2.07 10.95
C ALA A 67 3.92 -1.92 11.48
N ILE A 68 3.66 -2.31 12.74
CA ILE A 68 2.33 -2.15 13.36
C ILE A 68 1.92 -0.67 13.39
N ILE A 69 2.82 0.23 13.80
CA ILE A 69 2.54 1.68 13.85
C ILE A 69 2.21 2.20 12.46
N VAL A 70 3.00 1.85 11.44
CA VAL A 70 2.77 2.25 10.05
C VAL A 70 1.44 1.68 9.53
N SER A 71 1.11 0.43 9.85
CA SER A 71 -0.17 -0.18 9.47
C SER A 71 -1.37 0.56 10.06
N VAL A 72 -1.30 1.01 11.31
CA VAL A 72 -2.38 1.82 11.93
C VAL A 72 -2.58 3.13 11.16
N VAL A 73 -1.50 3.80 10.76
CA VAL A 73 -1.57 5.03 9.95
C VAL A 73 -2.24 4.74 8.60
N ILE A 74 -1.88 3.63 7.94
CA ILE A 74 -2.49 3.21 6.67
C ILE A 74 -3.99 2.95 6.84
N VAL A 75 -4.41 2.28 7.92
CA VAL A 75 -5.83 2.05 8.22
C VAL A 75 -6.60 3.37 8.35
N VAL A 76 -6.02 4.36 9.03
CA VAL A 76 -6.65 5.69 9.16
C VAL A 76 -6.76 6.40 7.80
N ILE A 77 -5.76 6.26 6.93
CA ILE A 77 -5.81 6.81 5.56
C ILE A 77 -6.92 6.13 4.76
N ILE A 78 -6.97 4.79 4.76
CA ILE A 78 -7.99 4.01 4.05
C ILE A 78 -9.39 4.36 4.55
N ALA A 79 -9.57 4.51 5.86
CA ALA A 79 -10.85 4.90 6.45
C ALA A 79 -11.34 6.29 6.01
N LYS A 80 -10.45 7.13 5.49
CA LYS A 80 -10.77 8.46 4.94
C LYS A 80 -10.90 8.47 3.42
N MET A 81 -10.59 7.37 2.73
CA MET A 81 -10.74 7.29 1.28
C MET A 81 -12.24 7.30 0.90
N PRO A 82 -12.61 7.96 -0.20
CA PRO A 82 -13.99 7.92 -0.69
C PRO A 82 -14.36 6.50 -1.14
N GLU A 83 -15.57 6.08 -0.80
CA GLU A 83 -16.14 4.82 -1.29
C GLU A 83 -16.53 4.98 -2.76
N THR A 84 -16.01 4.10 -3.62
CA THR A 84 -16.18 4.15 -5.08
C THR A 84 -17.30 3.23 -5.58
N ARG A 85 -17.90 2.42 -4.70
CA ARG A 85 -18.98 1.51 -5.06
C ARG A 85 -20.20 2.24 -5.65
N GLY A 86 -20.46 1.99 -6.93
CA GLY A 86 -21.65 2.49 -7.64
C GLY A 86 -21.47 3.87 -8.28
N ILE A 87 -20.26 4.40 -8.30
CA ILE A 87 -19.92 5.62 -9.04
C ILE A 87 -19.68 5.25 -10.51
N GLU A 88 -20.33 5.94 -11.45
CA GLU A 88 -19.97 5.85 -12.87
C GLU A 88 -18.60 6.50 -13.07
N LEU A 89 -17.66 5.72 -13.58
CA LEU A 89 -16.30 6.20 -13.86
C LEU A 89 -16.36 7.01 -15.16
N GLU A 90 -16.31 8.34 -15.04
CA GLU A 90 -16.27 9.26 -16.19
C GLU A 90 -15.04 8.98 -17.07
N GLU A 91 -15.24 8.95 -18.39
CA GLU A 91 -14.20 8.65 -19.40
C GLU A 91 -12.99 9.62 -19.35
#